data_AF-A0A0W0VIA9-F1
#
_entry.id   AF-A0A0W0VIA9-F1
#
_cell.length_a   1.000
_cell.length_b   1.000
_cell.length_c   1.000
_cell.angle_alpha   90.00
_cell.angle_beta   90.00
_cell.angle_gamma   90.00
#
_symmetry.space_group_name_H-M   'P 1'
#
loop_
_entity.id
_entity.type
_entity.pdbx_description
1 polymer ?
#
loop_
_entity_poly.entity_id
_entity_poly.type
_entity_poly.pdbx_seq_one_letter_code
_entity_poly.pdbx_strand_id
1 'polypeptide(L)' 'MLSTSIDYDDPTASIDLALSVIDEFRIKKARALEIIKEVALAVGEWRSVATQFGLTKREIDRMASAFEHKDLKNTKH' A
#
# COMPACT_ATOMS: atom_id res chain seq x y z
N MET A 1 -31.19 -1.69 -7.83
CA MET A 1 -30.64 -1.32 -6.50
C MET A 1 -29.12 -1.26 -6.65
N LEU A 2 -28.50 -0.20 -6.11
CA LEU A 2 -27.13 0.25 -6.36
C LEU A 2 -26.11 -0.88 -6.55
N SER A 3 -25.59 -1.00 -7.77
CA SER A 3 -24.35 -1.71 -8.03
C SER A 3 -23.20 -0.80 -7.61
N THR A 4 -22.53 -1.13 -6.52
CA THR A 4 -21.22 -0.56 -6.14
C THR A 4 -20.10 -1.33 -6.83
N SER A 5 -20.28 -1.68 -8.11
CA SER A 5 -19.19 -2.15 -8.97
C SER A 5 -18.26 -0.97 -9.22
N ILE A 6 -17.26 -0.82 -8.36
CA ILE A 6 -16.04 -0.08 -8.68
C ILE A 6 -15.22 -1.04 -9.55
N ASP A 7 -15.69 -1.29 -10.78
CA ASP A 7 -14.88 -1.94 -11.80
C ASP A 7 -14.08 -0.85 -12.50
N TYR A 8 -12.89 -0.58 -11.97
CA TYR A 8 -11.76 -0.05 -12.74
C TYR A 8 -10.73 -1.18 -12.78
N ASP A 9 -10.80 -1.96 -13.85
CA ASP A 9 -10.01 -3.18 -14.06
C ASP A 9 -8.57 -2.84 -14.50
N ASP A 10 -7.88 -2.02 -13.70
CA ASP A 10 -6.43 -2.06 -13.58
C ASP A 10 -6.05 -2.02 -12.09
N PRO A 11 -6.02 -3.19 -11.43
CA PRO A 11 -5.70 -3.33 -10.01
C PRO A 11 -4.20 -3.16 -9.71
N THR A 12 -3.41 -2.65 -10.65
CA THR A 12 -1.99 -2.38 -10.45
C THR A 12 -1.81 -0.91 -10.10
N ALA A 13 -2.16 -0.54 -8.87
CA ALA A 13 -1.55 0.61 -8.20
C ALA A 13 -0.06 0.30 -7.94
N SER A 14 0.68 0.04 -9.02
CA SER A 14 2.06 -0.38 -9.02
C SER A 14 2.94 0.82 -8.74
N ILE A 15 3.86 0.63 -7.80
CA ILE A 15 4.94 1.59 -7.55
C ILE A 15 5.73 1.85 -8.84
N ASP A 16 5.91 0.83 -9.68
CA ASP A 16 6.62 0.97 -10.95
C ASP A 16 5.85 1.83 -11.96
N LEU A 17 4.52 1.69 -12.00
CA LEU A 17 3.66 2.55 -12.82
C LEU A 17 3.67 3.99 -12.29
N ALA A 18 3.58 4.20 -10.97
CA ALA A 18 3.68 5.53 -10.38
C ALA A 18 5.05 6.20 -10.64
N LEU A 19 6.14 5.40 -10.65
CA LEU A 19 7.48 5.88 -10.98
C LEU A 19 7.66 6.16 -12.48
N SER A 20 6.91 5.51 -13.38
CA SER A 20 7.02 5.74 -14.83
C SER A 20 6.39 7.07 -15.26
N VAL A 21 5.41 7.57 -14.51
CA VAL A 21 4.74 8.87 -14.75
C VAL A 21 5.19 9.97 -13.77
N ILE A 22 6.25 9.75 -12.98
CA ILE A 22 6.64 10.66 -11.88
C ILE A 22 6.97 12.10 -12.35
N ASP A 23 7.45 12.22 -13.59
CA ASP A 23 7.77 13.52 -14.19
C ASP A 23 6.51 14.38 -14.38
N GLU A 24 5.33 13.77 -14.58
CA GLU A 24 4.04 14.48 -14.65
C GLU A 24 3.66 15.14 -13.32
N PHE A 25 4.08 14.53 -12.20
CA PHE A 25 3.88 15.05 -10.85
C PHE A 25 4.89 16.14 -10.47
N ARG A 26 5.87 16.43 -11.34
CA ARG A 26 6.96 17.40 -11.10
C ARG A 26 7.77 17.09 -9.84
N ILE A 27 7.87 15.82 -9.48
CA ILE A 27 8.66 15.32 -8.36
C ILE A 27 9.90 14.63 -8.92
N LYS A 28 11.07 14.90 -8.33
CA LYS A 28 12.29 14.17 -8.70
C LYS A 28 12.14 12.70 -8.29
N LYS A 29 12.56 11.78 -9.16
CA LYS A 29 12.56 10.33 -8.87
C LYS A 29 13.17 9.97 -7.50
N ALA A 30 14.26 10.62 -7.10
CA ALA A 30 14.87 10.42 -5.78
C ALA A 30 13.91 10.75 -4.63
N ARG A 31 13.17 11.87 -4.71
CA ARG A 31 12.18 12.25 -3.71
C ARG A 31 10.98 11.30 -3.71
N ALA A 32 10.57 10.81 -4.88
CA ALA A 32 9.51 9.82 -4.97
C ALA A 32 9.88 8.52 -4.25
N LEU A 33 11.13 8.04 -4.43
CA LEU A 33 11.63 6.86 -3.73
C LEU A 33 11.70 7.05 -2.21
N GLU A 34 12.07 8.24 -1.73
CA GLU A 34 12.01 8.56 -0.30
C GLU A 34 10.59 8.45 0.25
N ILE A 35 9.61 9.07 -0.43
CA ILE A 35 8.20 9.03 -0.03
C ILE A 35 7.68 7.58 -0.03
N ILE A 36 7.97 6.81 -1.08
CA ILE A 36 7.60 5.39 -1.15
C ILE A 36 8.16 4.62 0.05
N LYS A 37 9.44 4.85 0.39
CA LYS A 37 10.09 4.18 1.51
C LYS A 37 9.44 4.56 2.85
N GLU A 38 9.18 5.85 3.09
CA GLU A 38 8.52 6.35 4.30
C GLU A 38 7.13 5.70 4.48
N VAL A 39 6.33 5.68 3.41
CA VAL A 39 5.00 5.06 3.41
C VAL A 39 5.10 3.56 3.62
N ALA A 40 6.01 2.87 2.94
CA ALA A 40 6.20 1.42 3.08
C ALA A 40 6.60 1.02 4.50
N LEU A 41 7.44 1.82 5.18
CA LEU A 41 7.82 1.60 6.57
C LEU A 41 6.63 1.83 7.51
N ALA A 42 5.94 2.96 7.38
CA ALA A 42 4.78 3.29 8.22
C ALA A 42 3.66 2.26 8.07
N VAL A 43 3.38 1.85 6.83
CA VAL A 43 2.41 0.79 6.55
C VAL A 43 2.94 -0.54 7.05
N GLY A 44 4.22 -0.88 6.91
CA GLY A 44 4.78 -2.16 7.39
C GLY A 44 4.67 -2.39 8.91
N GLU A 45 4.69 -1.31 9.70
CA GLU A 45 4.59 -1.38 11.17
C GLU A 45 3.15 -1.41 11.71
N TRP A 46 2.14 -1.35 10.84
CA TRP A 46 0.73 -1.19 11.22
C TRP A 46 0.22 -2.20 12.25
N ARG A 47 0.68 -3.46 12.20
CA ARG A 47 0.29 -4.51 13.16
C ARG A 47 0.83 -4.26 14.56
N SER A 48 2.06 -3.73 14.65
CA SER A 48 2.68 -3.34 15.92
C SER A 48 1.89 -2.20 16.55
N VAL A 49 1.57 -1.18 15.75
CA VAL A 49 0.73 -0.06 16.16
C VAL A 49 -0.65 -0.53 16.61
N ALA A 50 -1.33 -1.38 15.82
CA ALA A 50 -2.63 -1.94 16.18
C ALA A 50 -2.60 -2.68 17.53
N THR A 51 -1.53 -3.43 17.81
CA THR A 51 -1.33 -4.09 19.10
C THR A 51 -1.21 -3.08 20.25
N GLN A 52 -0.48 -1.97 20.05
CA GLN A 52 -0.34 -0.91 21.04
C GLN A 52 -1.68 -0.21 21.35
N PHE A 53 -2.58 -0.13 20.38
CA PHE A 53 -3.93 0.40 20.55
C PHE A 53 -4.93 -0.62 21.12
N GLY A 54 -4.48 -1.82 21.52
CA GLY A 54 -5.28 -2.81 22.21
C GLY A 54 -6.11 -3.72 21.30
N LEU A 55 -5.85 -3.75 19.99
CA LEU A 55 -6.52 -4.69 19.10
C LEU A 55 -6.05 -6.12 19.39
N THR A 56 -7.01 -7.05 19.43
CA THR A 56 -6.72 -8.47 19.56
C THR A 56 -6.13 -9.03 18.27
N LYS A 57 -5.38 -10.14 18.37
CA LYS A 57 -4.86 -10.86 17.20
C LYS A 57 -5.94 -11.15 16.15
N ARG A 58 -7.15 -11.52 16.57
CA ARG A 58 -8.28 -11.79 15.68
C ARG A 58 -8.77 -10.53 14.93
N GLU A 59 -8.71 -9.36 15.55
CA GLU A 59 -9.07 -8.09 14.90
C GLU A 59 -8.00 -7.67 13.91
N ILE A 60 -6.73 -7.77 14.30
CA ILE A 60 -5.59 -7.52 13.40
C ILE A 60 -5.64 -8.46 12.19
N ASP A 61 -5.89 -9.75 12.39
CA ASP A 61 -5.97 -10.72 11.29
C ASP A 61 -7.19 -10.48 10.38
N ARG A 62 -8.31 -9.98 10.91
CA ARG A 62 -9.45 -9.54 10.09
C ARG A 62 -9.13 -8.31 9.23
N MET A 63 -8.31 -7.39 9.75
CA MET A 63 -7.88 -6.19 9.04
C MET A 63 -6.73 -6.45 8.05
N ALA A 64 -6.09 -7.62 8.12
CA ALA A 64 -4.94 -7.96 7.31
C ALA A 64 -5.17 -7.80 5.80
N SER A 65 -6.35 -8.15 5.30
CA SER A 65 -6.72 -8.03 3.89
C SER A 65 -6.71 -6.58 3.38
N ALA A 66 -6.92 -5.59 4.26
CA ALA A 66 -6.85 -4.17 3.90
C ALA A 66 -5.41 -3.70 3.65
N PHE A 67 -4.41 -4.46 4.11
CA PHE A 67 -2.99 -4.17 3.96
C PHE A 67 -2.26 -5.18 3.06
N GLU A 68 -2.96 -6.21 2.55
CA GLU A 68 -2.42 -7.14 1.56
C GLU A 68 -2.50 -6.53 0.14
N HIS A 69 -1.56 -5.65 -0.19
CA HIS A 69 -1.31 -5.27 -1.57
C HIS A 69 -0.37 -6.28 -2.25
N LYS A 70 -0.69 -6.68 -3.49
CA LYS A 70 0.10 -7.67 -4.26
C LYS A 70 1.57 -7.24 -4.46
N ASP A 71 1.88 -5.96 -4.34
CA ASP A 71 3.24 -5.42 -4.48
C ASP A 71 4.19 -5.83 -3.34
N LEU A 72 3.66 -6.19 -2.16
CA LEU A 72 4.47 -6.73 -1.06
C LEU A 72 5.02 -8.14 -1.36
N LYS A 73 4.56 -8.81 -2.42
CA LYS A 73 5.00 -10.16 -2.81
C LYS A 73 6.14 -10.17 -3.83
N ASN A 74 6.55 -9.03 -4.40
CA ASN A 74 7.56 -8.99 -5.46
C ASN A 74 9.01 -8.69 -5.00
N THR A 75 9.31 -8.58 -3.71
CA THR A 75 10.71 -8.46 -3.21
C THR A 75 11.40 -9.81 -2.96
N LYS A 76 11.00 -10.86 -3.68
CA LYS A 76 11.74 -12.12 -3.74
C LYS A 76 11.87 -12.58 -5.19
N HIS A 77 12.75 -11.93 -5.94
CA HIS A 77 13.54 -12.64 -6.95
C HIS A 77 14.87 -11.98 -7.23
#